data_AF-A0A800JJC8-F1
#
_entry.id   AF-A0A800JJC8-F1
#
_cell.length_a   1.000
_cell.length_b   1.000
_cell.length_c   1.000
_cell.angle_alpha   90.00
_cell.angle_beta   90.00
_cell.angle_gamma   90.00
#
_symmetry.space_group_name_H-M   'P 1'
#
loop_
_entity.id
_entity.type
_entity.pdbx_description
1 polymer ?
#
loop_
_entity_poly.entity_id
_entity_poly.type
_entity_poly.pdbx_seq_one_letter_code
_entity_poly.pdbx_strand_id
1 'polypeptide(L)'
;MKYLILSLTGMLFPFSQTGAQIPRLEVSPIPKGKLMAFAPAFSKYINVFGVHVFATKRTPDSKILHAAAVLAEYLDNDEDGKPDNLRIVDALSSRDAYLEIFANERELERVHDRGKHFEEGFHYGISQFVEETNPGNGR
;
A
#
# COMPACT_ATOMS: atom_id res chain seq x y z
N MET A 1 25.29 49.84 29.39
CA MET A 1 24.39 49.23 28.39
C MET A 1 25.00 47.88 28.02
N LYS A 2 24.37 46.76 28.38
CA LYS A 2 24.89 45.40 28.15
C LYS A 2 24.35 44.88 26.81
N TYR A 3 25.23 44.44 25.91
CA TYR A 3 24.86 43.78 24.66
C TYR A 3 24.50 42.31 24.94
N LEU A 4 23.33 41.88 24.47
CA LEU A 4 22.84 40.51 24.55
C LEU A 4 23.12 39.81 23.21
N ILE A 5 24.00 38.80 23.24
CA ILE A 5 24.29 37.94 22.09
C ILE A 5 23.28 36.80 22.10
N LEU A 6 22.42 36.72 21.08
CA LEU A 6 21.54 35.59 20.82
C LEU A 6 22.31 34.53 20.03
N SER A 7 22.77 33.48 20.71
CA SER A 7 23.29 32.27 20.08
C SER A 7 22.13 31.40 19.59
N LEU A 8 21.94 31.31 18.27
CA LEU A 8 20.97 30.43 17.64
C LEU A 8 21.58 29.04 17.50
N THR A 9 21.33 28.16 18.47
CA THR A 9 21.79 26.76 18.41
C THR A 9 20.90 26.01 17.43
N GLY A 10 21.40 25.73 16.22
CA GLY A 10 20.71 24.91 15.24
C GLY A 10 20.55 23.47 15.75
N MET A 11 19.32 23.01 15.89
CA MET A 11 18.99 21.64 16.26
C MET A 11 19.24 20.74 15.03
N LEU A 12 20.35 20.00 15.03
CA LEU A 12 20.63 18.96 14.04
C LEU A 12 19.63 17.81 14.26
N PHE A 13 18.61 17.72 13.42
CA PHE A 13 17.81 16.50 13.31
C PHE A 13 18.66 15.45 12.61
N PRO A 14 18.89 14.27 13.21
CA PRO A 14 19.52 13.18 12.50
C PRO A 14 18.60 12.77 11.34
N PHE A 15 19.11 12.93 10.11
CA PHE A 15 18.53 12.29 8.94
C PHE A 15 18.67 10.78 9.14
N SER A 16 17.56 10.09 9.40
CA SER A 16 17.56 8.63 9.36
C SER A 16 17.80 8.20 7.91
N GLN A 17 18.98 7.65 7.62
CA GLN A 17 19.19 6.86 6.43
C GLN A 17 18.46 5.53 6.62
N THR A 18 17.29 5.41 6.02
CA THR A 18 16.64 4.10 5.85
C THR A 18 17.47 3.33 4.83
N GLY A 19 18.19 2.30 5.27
CA GLY A 19 18.88 1.39 4.36
C GLY A 19 17.87 0.73 3.42
N ALA A 20 18.27 0.53 2.15
CA ALA A 20 17.49 -0.18 1.16
C ALA A 20 17.01 -1.51 1.75
N GLN A 21 15.70 -1.74 1.75
CA GLN A 21 15.13 -3.01 2.18
C GLN A 21 14.07 -3.40 1.17
N ILE A 22 14.37 -4.46 0.41
CA ILE A 22 13.40 -5.12 -0.48
C ILE A 22 12.09 -5.26 0.30
N PRO A 23 10.95 -4.77 -0.24
CA PRO A 23 9.70 -4.80 0.48
C PRO A 23 9.39 -6.24 0.88
N ARG A 24 9.24 -6.47 2.19
CA ARG A 24 8.92 -7.79 2.73
C ARG A 24 7.46 -8.09 2.39
N LEU A 25 7.25 -8.82 1.29
CA LEU A 25 5.92 -9.19 0.81
C LEU A 25 5.35 -10.31 1.67
N GLU A 26 4.71 -9.94 2.78
CA GLU A 26 4.03 -10.86 3.69
C GLU A 26 2.58 -10.42 3.91
N VAL A 27 1.65 -11.33 3.64
CA VAL A 27 0.23 -11.11 3.90
C VAL A 27 0.01 -11.02 5.41
N SER A 28 -0.66 -9.95 5.83
CA SER A 28 -0.93 -9.64 7.23
C SER A 28 -2.41 -9.27 7.43
N PRO A 29 -2.91 -9.23 8.68
CA PRO A 29 -4.18 -8.60 8.99
C PRO A 29 -4.13 -7.09 8.71
N ILE A 30 -5.29 -6.47 8.51
CA ILE A 30 -5.37 -5.03 8.31
C ILE A 30 -4.83 -4.29 9.56
N PRO A 31 -3.91 -3.32 9.41
CA PRO A 31 -3.41 -2.53 10.52
C PRO A 31 -4.52 -1.73 11.23
N LYS A 32 -4.39 -1.56 12.54
CA LYS A 32 -5.29 -0.70 13.32
C LYS A 32 -5.24 0.76 12.83
N GLY A 33 -6.28 1.53 13.15
CA GLY A 33 -6.39 2.94 12.77
C GLY A 33 -7.24 3.14 11.53
N LYS A 34 -6.88 4.14 10.70
CA LYS A 34 -7.66 4.58 9.54
C LYS A 34 -7.98 3.44 8.56
N LEU A 35 -7.04 2.50 8.36
CA LEU A 35 -7.22 1.36 7.44
C LEU A 35 -8.32 0.39 7.88
N MET A 36 -8.79 0.44 9.14
CA MET A 36 -9.94 -0.36 9.60
C MET A 36 -11.24 -0.05 8.85
N ALA A 37 -11.30 1.05 8.09
CA ALA A 37 -12.39 1.32 7.16
C ALA A 37 -12.60 0.18 6.12
N PHE A 38 -11.55 -0.60 5.83
CA PHE A 38 -11.61 -1.76 4.93
C PHE A 38 -12.02 -3.07 5.64
N ALA A 39 -11.94 -3.15 6.97
CA ALA A 39 -12.23 -4.37 7.75
C ALA A 39 -13.64 -4.98 7.56
N PRO A 40 -14.70 -4.23 7.21
CA PRO A 40 -16.02 -4.83 6.94
C PRO A 40 -16.06 -5.80 5.75
N ALA A 41 -15.07 -5.73 4.84
CA ALA A 41 -15.05 -6.52 3.61
C ALA A 41 -13.72 -7.24 3.38
N PHE A 42 -12.62 -6.67 3.87
CA PHE A 42 -11.28 -7.16 3.69
C PHE A 42 -10.72 -7.70 5.00
N SER A 43 -9.83 -8.68 4.90
CA SER A 43 -9.19 -9.28 6.07
C SER A 43 -7.68 -9.47 5.91
N LYS A 44 -7.17 -9.23 4.69
CA LYS A 44 -5.79 -9.45 4.30
C LYS A 44 -5.20 -8.16 3.76
N TYR A 45 -3.93 -7.92 4.08
CA TYR A 45 -3.25 -6.67 3.81
C TYR A 45 -1.77 -6.89 3.47
N ILE A 46 -1.27 -6.09 2.53
CA ILE A 46 0.15 -5.88 2.25
C ILE A 46 0.39 -4.37 2.04
N ASN A 47 1.59 -3.90 2.38
CA ASN A 47 2.06 -2.57 2.00
C ASN A 47 3.20 -2.68 1.00
N VAL A 48 3.13 -1.95 -0.11
CA VAL A 48 4.19 -1.87 -1.11
C VAL A 48 4.57 -0.40 -1.25
N PHE A 49 5.70 -0.01 -0.65
CA PHE A 49 6.22 1.38 -0.69
C PHE A 49 5.19 2.46 -0.31
N GLY A 50 4.28 2.17 0.63
CA GLY A 50 3.21 3.10 1.03
C GLY A 50 1.90 2.96 0.26
N VAL A 51 1.85 2.14 -0.80
CA VAL A 51 0.60 1.77 -1.49
C VAL A 51 -0.02 0.56 -0.77
N HIS A 52 -1.33 0.63 -0.53
CA HIS A 52 -2.05 -0.40 0.21
C HIS A 52 -2.59 -1.49 -0.73
N VAL A 53 -2.42 -2.77 -0.37
CA VAL A 53 -3.07 -3.89 -1.05
C VAL A 53 -4.01 -4.57 -0.05
N PHE A 54 -5.31 -4.54 -0.34
CA PHE A 54 -6.34 -5.22 0.45
C PHE A 54 -6.87 -6.44 -0.29
N ALA A 55 -7.20 -7.49 0.45
CA ALA A 55 -7.85 -8.65 -0.15
C ALA A 55 -8.91 -9.25 0.77
N THR A 56 -9.95 -9.78 0.14
CA THR A 56 -11.02 -10.47 0.86
C THR A 56 -10.50 -11.78 1.44
N LYS A 57 -11.27 -12.37 2.34
CA LYS A 57 -10.94 -13.66 2.95
C LYS A 57 -10.75 -14.79 1.93
N ARG A 58 -11.50 -14.73 0.80
CA ARG A 58 -11.53 -15.78 -0.23
C ARG A 58 -10.38 -15.66 -1.23
N THR A 59 -9.70 -14.53 -1.31
CA THR A 59 -8.53 -14.35 -2.18
C THR A 59 -7.37 -15.22 -1.70
N PRO A 60 -6.80 -16.11 -2.54
CA PRO A 60 -5.62 -16.90 -2.17
C PRO A 60 -4.39 -16.01 -1.93
N ASP A 61 -3.57 -16.34 -0.93
CA ASP A 61 -2.39 -15.53 -0.59
C ASP A 61 -1.40 -15.44 -1.75
N SER A 62 -1.26 -16.50 -2.57
CA SER A 62 -0.42 -16.48 -3.77
C SER A 62 -0.84 -15.41 -4.79
N LYS A 63 -2.13 -15.07 -4.87
CA LYS A 63 -2.64 -14.01 -5.75
C LYS A 63 -2.32 -12.63 -5.20
N ILE A 64 -2.39 -12.47 -3.88
CA ILE A 64 -2.01 -11.24 -3.18
C ILE A 64 -0.51 -10.99 -3.35
N LEU A 65 0.32 -12.02 -3.14
CA LEU A 65 1.75 -11.95 -3.30
C LEU A 65 2.15 -11.65 -4.75
N HIS A 66 1.46 -12.26 -5.73
CA HIS A 66 1.71 -11.96 -7.14
C HIS A 66 1.41 -10.50 -7.49
N ALA A 67 0.24 -9.99 -7.11
CA ALA A 67 -0.12 -8.59 -7.36
C ALA A 67 0.82 -7.62 -6.64
N ALA A 68 1.22 -7.94 -5.41
CA ALA A 68 2.18 -7.16 -4.64
C ALA A 68 3.57 -7.14 -5.27
N ALA A 69 4.02 -8.27 -5.82
CA ALA A 69 5.30 -8.37 -6.53
C ALA A 69 5.28 -7.53 -7.82
N VAL A 70 4.23 -7.65 -8.63
CA VAL A 70 4.06 -6.83 -9.85
C VAL A 70 4.01 -5.33 -9.51
N LEU A 71 3.34 -4.94 -8.42
CA LEU A 71 3.32 -3.56 -7.97
C LEU A 71 4.70 -3.08 -7.48
N ALA A 72 5.47 -3.95 -6.82
CA ALA A 72 6.83 -3.65 -6.40
C ALA A 72 7.75 -3.45 -7.62
N GLU A 73 7.78 -4.41 -8.55
CA GLU A 73 8.54 -4.35 -9.81
C GLU A 73 8.14 -3.14 -10.69
N TYR A 74 6.88 -2.71 -10.63
CA TYR A 74 6.43 -1.51 -11.34
C TYR A 74 7.01 -0.22 -10.75
N LEU A 75 7.19 -0.16 -9.43
CA LEU A 75 7.67 1.03 -8.71
C LEU A 75 9.19 1.06 -8.55
N ASP A 76 9.81 -0.12 -8.51
CA ASP A 76 11.24 -0.42 -8.33
C ASP A 76 11.63 -1.40 -9.45
N ASN A 77 11.98 -0.84 -10.61
CA ASN A 77 12.21 -1.57 -11.85
C ASN A 77 13.62 -2.16 -11.97
N ASP A 78 14.57 -1.66 -11.18
CA ASP A 78 15.93 -2.20 -11.08
C ASP A 78 16.08 -3.19 -9.91
N GLU A 79 15.00 -3.38 -9.14
CA GLU A 79 14.84 -4.32 -8.03
C GLU A 79 15.89 -4.11 -6.92
N ASP A 80 16.38 -2.88 -6.75
CA ASP A 80 17.37 -2.54 -5.71
C ASP A 80 16.74 -2.39 -4.30
N GLY A 81 15.42 -2.51 -4.22
CA GLY A 81 14.63 -2.35 -3.01
C GLY A 81 14.22 -0.90 -2.74
N LYS A 82 14.42 0.02 -3.70
CA LYS A 82 13.97 1.42 -3.61
C LYS A 82 13.15 1.80 -4.84
N PRO A 83 12.07 2.56 -4.68
CA PRO A 83 11.34 3.05 -5.83
C PRO A 83 12.19 4.01 -6.68
N ASP A 84 12.22 3.79 -8.00
CA ASP A 84 12.98 4.63 -8.93
C ASP A 84 12.41 6.04 -9.06
N ASN A 85 11.08 6.12 -9.00
CA ASN A 85 10.36 7.39 -9.16
C ASN A 85 9.64 7.77 -7.87
N LEU A 86 10.39 8.38 -6.96
CA LEU A 86 9.88 8.87 -5.69
C LEU A 86 8.68 9.80 -5.85
N ARG A 87 8.59 10.59 -6.93
CA ARG A 87 7.44 11.49 -7.17
C ARG A 87 6.15 10.72 -7.40
N ILE A 88 6.23 9.54 -8.03
CA ILE A 88 5.07 8.66 -8.22
C ILE A 88 4.67 8.04 -6.88
N VAL A 89 5.63 7.51 -6.12
CA VAL A 89 5.36 6.91 -4.81
C VAL A 89 4.79 7.92 -3.82
N ASP A 90 5.35 9.13 -3.76
CA ASP A 90 4.83 10.22 -2.94
C ASP A 90 3.41 10.60 -3.35
N ALA A 91 3.13 10.65 -4.67
CA ALA A 91 1.80 10.96 -5.17
C ALA A 91 0.76 9.87 -4.84
N LEU A 92 1.14 8.59 -4.88
CA LEU A 92 0.26 7.47 -4.55
C LEU A 92 0.04 7.36 -3.04
N SER A 93 1.11 7.39 -2.25
CA SER A 93 1.05 7.27 -0.79
C SER A 93 0.36 8.46 -0.11
N SER A 94 0.59 9.70 -0.57
CA SER A 94 -0.10 10.88 -0.04
C SER A 94 -1.60 10.89 -0.30
N ARG A 95 -2.08 10.05 -1.21
CA ARG A 95 -3.49 9.88 -1.56
C ARG A 95 -4.13 8.65 -0.93
N ASP A 96 -3.39 7.94 -0.07
CA ASP A 96 -3.78 6.64 0.46
C ASP A 96 -4.21 5.67 -0.66
N ALA A 97 -3.49 5.68 -1.80
CA ALA A 97 -3.84 4.87 -2.96
C ALA A 97 -3.82 3.37 -2.63
N TYR A 98 -4.73 2.62 -3.24
CA TYR A 98 -4.90 1.21 -2.93
C TYR A 98 -5.27 0.32 -4.12
N LEU A 99 -4.90 -0.94 -3.99
CA LEU A 99 -5.37 -2.06 -4.79
C LEU A 99 -6.26 -2.93 -3.91
N GLU A 100 -7.40 -3.37 -4.43
CA GLU A 100 -8.29 -4.32 -3.76
C GLU A 100 -8.49 -5.58 -4.61
N ILE A 101 -8.28 -6.75 -4.02
CA ILE A 101 -8.33 -8.04 -4.72
C ILE A 101 -9.50 -8.86 -4.18
N PHE A 102 -10.43 -9.16 -5.08
CA PHE A 102 -11.60 -9.96 -4.82
C PHE A 102 -11.47 -11.34 -5.43
N ALA A 103 -12.18 -12.30 -4.85
CA ALA A 103 -12.27 -13.63 -5.42
C ALA A 103 -13.03 -13.67 -6.74
N ASN A 104 -13.88 -12.68 -7.06
CA ASN A 104 -14.55 -12.46 -8.35
C ASN A 104 -15.43 -11.19 -8.32
N GLU A 105 -15.96 -10.78 -9.48
CA GLU A 105 -16.89 -9.65 -9.63
C GLU A 105 -18.10 -9.71 -8.69
N ARG A 106 -18.69 -10.91 -8.51
CA ARG A 106 -19.85 -11.08 -7.62
C ARG A 106 -19.51 -10.80 -6.16
N GLU A 107 -18.25 -10.95 -5.77
CA GLU A 107 -17.80 -10.58 -4.42
C GLU A 107 -17.63 -9.06 -4.30
N LEU A 108 -17.08 -8.39 -5.31
CA LEU A 108 -17.00 -6.94 -5.39
C LEU A 108 -18.39 -6.30 -5.28
N GLU A 109 -19.37 -6.75 -6.06
CA GLU A 109 -20.73 -6.21 -6.06
C GLU A 109 -21.35 -6.21 -4.65
N ARG A 110 -21.10 -7.26 -3.87
CA ARG A 110 -21.57 -7.35 -2.47
C ARG A 110 -20.79 -6.45 -1.51
N VAL A 111 -19.56 -6.08 -1.83
CA VAL A 111 -18.66 -5.31 -0.97
C VAL A 111 -18.85 -3.80 -1.19
N HIS A 112 -19.06 -3.35 -2.43
CA HIS A 112 -19.12 -1.93 -2.77
C HIS A 112 -20.27 -1.21 -2.06
N ASP A 113 -21.38 -1.90 -1.79
CA ASP A 113 -22.50 -1.41 -0.96
C ASP A 113 -22.11 -1.12 0.51
N ARG A 114 -20.90 -1.49 0.95
CA ARG A 114 -20.41 -1.35 2.34
C ARG A 114 -19.23 -0.37 2.49
N GLY A 115 -18.93 0.45 1.49
CA GLY A 115 -17.68 1.20 1.36
C GLY A 115 -17.42 2.33 2.37
N LYS A 116 -17.32 2.04 3.66
CA LYS A 116 -16.91 2.99 4.72
C LYS A 116 -15.56 3.65 4.45
N HIS A 117 -14.70 3.02 3.65
CA HIS A 117 -13.42 3.59 3.26
C HIS A 117 -13.57 4.87 2.42
N PHE A 118 -14.63 5.03 1.63
CA PHE A 118 -14.87 6.30 0.93
C PHE A 118 -15.19 7.43 1.91
N GLU A 119 -15.93 7.15 2.98
CA GLU A 119 -16.23 8.13 4.03
C GLU A 119 -14.96 8.53 4.81
N GLU A 120 -14.00 7.62 4.93
CA GLU A 120 -12.68 7.84 5.54
C GLU A 120 -11.65 8.46 4.57
N GLY A 121 -12.08 8.87 3.37
CA GLY A 121 -11.27 9.62 2.41
C GLY A 121 -10.41 8.78 1.46
N PHE A 122 -10.61 7.46 1.40
CA PHE A 122 -9.93 6.61 0.43
C PHE A 122 -10.67 6.66 -0.91
N HIS A 123 -10.12 7.38 -1.89
CA HIS A 123 -10.77 7.61 -3.19
C HIS A 123 -9.95 7.14 -4.40
N TYR A 124 -8.75 6.62 -4.19
CA TYR A 124 -7.80 6.28 -5.25
C TYR A 124 -7.53 4.78 -5.28
N GLY A 125 -8.56 4.02 -5.65
CA GLY A 125 -8.56 2.57 -5.68
C GLY A 125 -8.60 1.99 -7.10
N ILE A 126 -8.02 0.80 -7.28
CA ILE A 126 -8.31 -0.09 -8.41
C ILE A 126 -8.66 -1.49 -7.90
N SER A 127 -9.62 -2.13 -8.55
CA SER A 127 -10.08 -3.47 -8.20
C SER A 127 -9.50 -4.52 -9.16
N GLN A 128 -9.15 -5.68 -8.61
CA GLN A 128 -8.70 -6.86 -9.37
C GLN A 128 -9.46 -8.11 -8.93
N PHE A 129 -9.57 -9.07 -9.86
CA PHE A 129 -10.18 -10.37 -9.58
C PHE A 129 -9.15 -11.51 -9.64
N VAL A 130 -9.33 -12.52 -8.79
CA VAL A 130 -8.48 -13.72 -8.78
C VAL A 130 -8.46 -14.42 -10.15
N GLU A 131 -9.56 -14.38 -10.90
CA GLU A 131 -9.65 -14.97 -12.24
C GLU A 131 -8.93 -14.16 -13.34
N GLU A 132 -8.66 -12.87 -13.13
CA GLU A 132 -7.98 -12.01 -14.13
C GLU A 132 -6.47 -12.26 -14.21
N THR A 133 -5.88 -12.76 -13.12
CA THR A 133 -4.46 -13.07 -13.06
C THR A 133 -4.30 -14.58 -13.22
N ASN A 134 -3.57 -15.07 -14.23
CA ASN A 134 -3.29 -16.50 -14.35
C ASN A 134 -1.79 -16.79 -14.20
N PRO A 135 -1.25 -16.74 -12.98
CA PRO A 135 0.18 -16.96 -12.74
C PRO A 135 0.62 -18.43 -12.97
N GLY A 136 -0.33 -19.34 -13.24
CA GLY A 136 -0.08 -20.78 -13.42
C GLY A 136 0.05 -21.25 -14.87
N ASN A 137 0.34 -20.35 -15.82
CA ASN A 137 0.45 -20.65 -17.25
C ASN A 137 -0.78 -21.37 -17.84
N GLY A 138 -1.81 -20.62 -18.22
CA GLY A 138 -2.84 -21.10 -19.16
C GLY A 138 -2.34 -21.28 -20.60
N ARG A 139 -1.16 -21.89 -20.77
CA ARG A 139 -0.63 -22.39 -22.04
C ARG A 139 -0.30 -23.86 -21.89
#